data_AF-A0A815UB07-F1
#
_entry.id   AF-A0A815UB07-F1
#
_cell.length_a   1.000
_cell.length_b   1.000
_cell.length_c   1.000
_cell.angle_alpha   90.00
_cell.angle_beta   90.00
_cell.angle_gamma   90.00
#
_symmetry.space_group_name_H-M   'P 1'
#
loop_
_entity.id
_entity.type
_entity.pdbx_description
1 polymer ?
#
loop_
_entity_poly.entity_id
_entity_poly.type
_entity_poly.pdbx_seq_one_letter_code
_entity_poly.pdbx_strand_id
1 'polypeptide(L)' 'VPQTAWIINTTLKENILFGRDFDEKLYDQVIEACALEQDLVMLPAKDQTEIGEKV' A
#
# COMPACT_ATOMS: atom_id res chain seq x y z
N VAL A 1 -2.26 5.96 22.11
CA VAL A 1 -3.51 5.40 21.54
C VAL A 1 -3.14 4.66 20.26
N PRO A 2 -3.59 3.41 20.06
CA PRO A 2 -3.37 2.69 18.80
C PRO A 2 -4.15 3.40 17.68
N GLN A 3 -3.58 3.38 16.48
CA GLN A 3 -4.19 3.95 15.29
C GLN A 3 -5.11 2.88 14.69
N THR A 4 -6.32 3.26 14.27
CA THR A 4 -7.18 2.37 13.49
C THR A 4 -6.88 2.60 12.02
N ALA A 5 -6.33 1.60 11.34
CA ALA A 5 -6.12 1.67 9.91
C ALA A 5 -7.48 1.65 9.18
N TRP A 6 -7.66 2.57 8.23
CA TRP A 6 -8.75 2.49 7.27
C TRP A 6 -8.19 1.94 5.96
N ILE A 7 -8.58 0.70 5.65
CA ILE A 7 -8.18 -0.03 4.45
C ILE A 7 -9.45 -0.38 3.66
N ILE A 8 -9.35 -0.34 2.34
CA ILE A 8 -10.40 -0.73 1.39
C ILE A 8 -10.00 -2.02 0.65
N ASN A 9 -11.00 -2.83 0.28
CA ASN A 9 -10.80 -4.11 -0.40
C ASN A 9 -10.36 -3.90 -1.86
N THR A 10 -9.06 -3.76 -2.07
CA THR A 10 -8.40 -3.51 -3.37
C THR A 10 -6.89 -3.73 -3.21
N THR A 11 -6.08 -3.40 -4.22
CA THR A 11 -4.62 -3.57 -4.14
C THR A 11 -3.98 -2.70 -3.05
N LEU A 12 -2.79 -3.10 -2.59
CA LEU A 12 -1.98 -2.29 -1.67
C LEU A 12 -1.68 -0.91 -2.27
N LYS A 13 -1.36 -0.84 -3.58
CA LYS A 13 -1.11 0.40 -4.29
C LYS A 13 -2.29 1.36 -4.20
N GLU A 14 -3.51 0.87 -4.43
CA GLU A 14 -4.71 1.70 -4.34
C GLU A 14 -4.99 2.17 -2.90
N ASN A 15 -4.65 1.35 -1.90
CA ASN A 15 -4.71 1.78 -0.50
C ASN A 15 -3.67 2.87 -0.16
N ILE A 16 -2.48 2.83 -0.78
CA ILE A 16 -1.45 3.87 -0.61
C ILE A 16 -1.86 5.17 -1.34
N LEU A 17 -2.38 5.06 -2.56
CA LEU A 17 -2.80 6.22 -3.36
C LEU A 17 -4.07 6.87 -2.82
N PHE A 18 -4.99 6.06 -2.29
CA PHE A 18 -6.25 6.48 -1.69
C PHE A 18 -7.04 7.47 -2.59
N GLY A 19 -7.15 7.13 -3.87
CA GLY A 19 -7.87 7.92 -4.88
C GLY A 19 -7.07 9.09 -5.50
N ARG A 20 -5.78 9.24 -5.15
CA ARG A 20 -4.88 10.17 -5.85
C ARG A 20 -4.37 9.56 -7.16
N ASP A 21 -4.09 10.40 -8.13
CA ASP A 21 -3.36 9.99 -9.33
C ASP A 21 -1.97 9.46 -8.96
N PHE A 22 -1.50 8.48 -9.73
CA PHE A 22 -0.17 7.92 -9.54
C PHE A 22 0.92 8.90 -9.99
N ASP A 23 1.71 9.36 -9.03
CA ASP A 23 2.97 10.08 -9.24
C ASP A 23 4.10 9.21 -8.71
N GLU A 24 4.97 8.72 -9.60
CA GLU A 24 6.04 7.78 -9.28
C GLU A 24 6.99 8.34 -8.21
N LYS A 25 7.36 9.62 -8.30
CA LYS A 25 8.31 10.23 -7.37
C LYS A 25 7.72 10.35 -5.97
N LEU A 26 6.47 10.80 -5.88
CA LEU A 26 5.77 10.89 -4.59
C LEU A 26 5.53 9.49 -4.01
N TYR A 27 5.18 8.54 -4.84
CA TYR A 27 4.93 7.17 -4.43
C TYR A 27 6.17 6.53 -3.83
N ASP A 28 7.32 6.63 -4.50
CA ASP A 28 8.60 6.12 -4.00
C ASP A 28 8.99 6.78 -2.67
N GLN A 29 8.79 8.10 -2.54
CA GLN A 29 9.01 8.81 -1.27
C GLN A 29 8.10 8.30 -0.15
N VAL A 30 6.84 7.97 -0.45
CA VAL A 30 5.92 7.38 0.53
C VAL A 30 6.37 5.98 0.93
N ILE A 31 6.79 5.14 -0.03
CA ILE A 31 7.32 3.81 0.25
C ILE A 31 8.52 3.90 1.20
N GLU A 32 9.49 4.78 0.91
CA GLU A 32 10.67 5.00 1.75
C GLU A 32 10.32 5.56 3.13
N ALA A 33 9.48 6.60 3.18
CA ALA A 33 9.09 7.22 4.44
C ALA A 33 8.31 6.29 5.37
N CYS A 34 7.57 5.34 4.79
CA CYS A 34 6.82 4.31 5.50
C CYS A 34 7.58 2.99 5.68
N ALA A 35 8.83 2.90 5.20
CA ALA A 35 9.68 1.71 5.24
C ALA A 35 9.03 0.45 4.64
N LEU A 36 8.24 0.61 3.58
CA LEU A 36 7.44 -0.46 2.97
C LEU A 36 8.23 -1.34 1.99
N GLU A 37 9.49 -1.04 1.69
CA GLU A 37 10.27 -1.75 0.66
C GLU A 37 10.38 -3.25 0.95
N GLN A 38 10.68 -3.60 2.21
CA GLN A 38 10.82 -4.99 2.62
C GLN A 38 9.46 -5.71 2.58
N ASP A 39 8.40 -5.05 3.02
CA ASP A 39 7.05 -5.60 2.99
C ASP A 39 6.61 -5.89 1.54
N LEU A 40 6.86 -4.95 0.62
CA LEU A 40 6.57 -5.12 -0.80
C LEU A 40 7.31 -6.32 -1.41
N VAL A 41 8.55 -6.60 -0.99
CA VAL A 41 9.31 -7.76 -1.45
C VAL A 41 8.70 -9.07 -0.94
N MET A 42 8.14 -9.07 0.27
CA MET A 42 7.51 -10.27 0.86
C MET A 42 6.14 -10.59 0.24
N LEU A 43 5.48 -9.62 -0.36
CA LEU A 43 4.17 -9.79 -0.97
C LEU A 43 4.25 -10.45 -2.37
N PRO A 44 3.42 -11.46 -2.69
CA PRO A 44 3.51 -12.22 -3.94
C PRO A 44 3.40 -11.38 -5.22
N ALA A 45 2.59 -10.31 -5.19
CA ALA A 45 2.40 -9.39 -6.30
C ALA A 45 2.91 -7.98 -5.98
N LYS A 46 3.78 -7.84 -4.96
CA LYS A 46 4.27 -6.55 -4.47
C LYS A 46 3.11 -5.61 -4.13
N ASP A 47 3.10 -4.40 -4.67
CA ASP A 47 2.05 -3.41 -4.44
C ASP A 47 0.73 -3.71 -5.17
N GLN A 48 0.73 -4.63 -6.15
CA GLN A 48 -0.48 -5.15 -6.80
C GLN A 48 -1.15 -6.27 -5.99
N THR A 49 -0.63 -6.59 -4.80
CA THR A 49 -1.25 -7.60 -3.95
C THR A 49 -2.60 -7.09 -3.44
N GLU A 50 -3.65 -7.85 -3.68
CA GLU A 50 -4.99 -7.58 -3.17
C GLU A 50 -5.00 -7.62 -1.63
N ILE A 51 -5.54 -6.57 -1.03
CA ILE A 51 -5.75 -6.41 0.40
C ILE A 51 -7.24 -6.48 0.68
N GLY A 52 -7.65 -7.38 1.56
CA GLY A 52 -9.04 -7.58 1.95
C GLY A 52 -9.24 -8.91 2.65
N GLU A 53 -10.44 -9.16 3.16
CA GLU A 53 -10.76 -10.46 3.75
C GLU A 53 -10.65 -11.57 2.69
N LYS A 54 -9.81 -12.57 2.96
CA LYS A 54 -9.96 -13.88 2.31
C LYS A 54 -11.29 -14.45 2.80
N VAL A 55 -12.28 -14.51 1.91
CA VAL A 55 -13.48 -15.32 2.12
C VAL A 55 -13.12 -16.77 2.39
#